data_AF-A0A8J2UFZ3-F1
#
_entry.id   AF-A0A8J2UFZ3-F1
#
_cell.length_a   1.000
_cell.length_b   1.000
_cell.length_c   1.000
_cell.angle_alpha   90.00
_cell.angle_beta   90.00
_cell.angle_gamma   90.00
#
_symmetry.space_group_name_H-M   'P 1'
#
loop_
_entity.id
_entity.type
_entity.pdbx_description
1 polymer ?
#
loop_
_entity_poly.entity_id
_entity_poly.type
_entity_poly.pdbx_seq_one_letter_code
_entity_poly.pdbx_strand_id
1 'polypeptide(L)'
;MITIIAAVLLLLTVTLGMGGGLYEILVIYPGWEHNVDPLTLRAKLQSSGQILAAKRFWPIASPAQVLLSVINIPLAWNHTGGAHVYLLAGAVAVFINRVITFSYFIPVMIRKIMQPETIEAARLQGIVKKWTALSPLRLVFELFAWIMLVVALMHI
;
A
#
# COMPACT_ATOMS: atom_id res chain seq x y z
N MET A 1 -16.82 -14.97 -16.59
CA MET A 1 -15.59 -14.50 -17.27
C MET A 1 -15.11 -13.14 -16.75
N ILE A 2 -15.93 -12.08 -16.79
CA ILE A 2 -15.52 -10.72 -16.33
C ILE A 2 -15.07 -10.70 -14.86
N THR A 3 -15.81 -11.34 -13.94
CA THR A 3 -15.45 -11.42 -12.51
C THR A 3 -14.07 -12.05 -12.30
N ILE A 4 -13.75 -13.11 -13.06
CA ILE A 4 -12.47 -13.82 -12.96
C ILE A 4 -11.34 -12.91 -13.43
N ILE A 5 -11.50 -12.24 -14.57
CA ILE A 5 -10.51 -11.30 -15.10
C ILE A 5 -10.26 -10.17 -14.08
N ALA A 6 -11.33 -9.58 -13.54
CA ALA A 6 -11.22 -8.53 -12.55
C ALA A 6 -10.50 -9.00 -11.26
N ALA A 7 -10.78 -10.22 -10.81
CA ALA A 7 -10.16 -10.82 -9.64
C ALA A 7 -8.66 -11.10 -9.86
N VAL A 8 -8.30 -11.65 -11.03
CA VAL A 8 -6.90 -11.90 -11.42
C VAL A 8 -6.13 -10.59 -11.53
N LEU A 9 -6.71 -9.56 -12.15
CA LEU A 9 -6.07 -8.24 -12.22
C LEU A 9 -5.87 -7.64 -10.82
N LEU A 10 -6.87 -7.74 -9.95
CA LEU A 10 -6.74 -7.30 -8.57
C LEU A 10 -5.63 -8.06 -7.84
N LEU A 11 -5.61 -9.40 -7.95
CA LEU A 11 -4.58 -10.26 -7.36
C LEU A 11 -3.17 -9.89 -7.83
N LEU A 12 -2.98 -9.61 -9.13
CA LEU A 12 -1.71 -9.16 -9.68
C LEU A 12 -1.26 -7.84 -9.05
N THR A 13 -2.17 -6.87 -8.94
CA THR A 13 -1.83 -5.58 -8.31
C THR A 13 -1.56 -5.68 -6.82
N VAL A 14 -2.26 -6.55 -6.09
CA VAL A 14 -2.00 -6.88 -4.67
C VAL A 14 -0.63 -7.53 -4.53
N THR A 15 -0.27 -8.47 -5.40
CA THR A 15 1.04 -9.14 -5.39
C THR A 15 2.18 -8.13 -5.59
N LEU A 16 2.04 -7.23 -6.57
CA LEU A 16 3.03 -6.17 -6.81
C LEU A 16 3.09 -5.17 -5.63
N GLY A 17 1.94 -4.78 -5.08
CA GLY A 17 1.86 -3.89 -3.92
C GLY A 17 2.50 -4.48 -2.67
N MET A 18 2.26 -5.77 -2.39
CA MET A 18 2.85 -6.50 -1.28
C MET A 18 4.37 -6.63 -1.44
N GLY A 19 4.86 -7.03 -2.62
CA GLY A 19 6.29 -7.13 -2.91
C GLY A 19 7.00 -5.78 -2.79
N GLY A 20 6.42 -4.72 -3.35
CA GLY A 20 6.94 -3.36 -3.22
C GLY A 20 6.96 -2.87 -1.77
N GLY A 21 5.90 -3.13 -1.00
CA GLY A 21 5.84 -2.74 0.41
C GLY A 21 6.83 -3.51 1.30
N LEU A 22 7.04 -4.80 1.04
CA LEU A 22 8.09 -5.59 1.71
C LEU A 22 9.49 -5.04 1.38
N TYR A 23 9.75 -4.73 0.11
CA TYR A 23 11.01 -4.11 -0.30
C TYR A 23 11.23 -2.75 0.37
N GLU A 24 10.19 -1.92 0.46
CA GLU A 24 10.25 -0.64 1.19
C GLU A 24 10.66 -0.84 2.64
N ILE A 25 9.98 -1.74 3.37
CA ILE A 25 10.22 -1.96 4.80
C ILE A 25 11.59 -2.57 5.07
N LEU A 26 12.01 -3.55 4.26
CA LEU A 26 13.23 -4.31 4.52
C LEU A 26 14.50 -3.64 3.98
N VAL A 27 14.39 -2.89 2.88
CA VAL A 27 15.55 -2.35 2.15
C VAL A 27 15.59 -0.83 2.18
N ILE A 28 14.45 -0.16 1.97
CA ILE A 28 14.42 1.30 1.84
C ILE A 28 14.42 1.99 3.21
N TYR A 29 13.55 1.58 4.14
CA TYR A 29 13.36 2.26 5.43
C TYR A 29 14.63 2.31 6.29
N PRO A 30 15.42 1.23 6.43
CA PRO A 30 16.65 1.27 7.21
C PRO A 30 17.64 2.36 6.76
N GLY A 31 17.58 2.77 5.48
CA GLY A 31 18.42 3.82 4.92
C GLY A 31 18.08 5.24 5.40
N TRP A 32 16.92 5.47 6.01
CA TRP A 32 16.49 6.82 6.40
C TRP A 32 15.72 6.93 7.72
N GLU A 33 15.24 5.83 8.29
CA GLU A 33 14.42 5.86 9.52
C GLU A 33 15.22 6.14 10.80
N HIS A 34 16.55 5.93 10.76
CA HIS A 34 17.45 6.17 11.87
C HIS A 34 18.19 7.51 11.75
N ASN A 35 18.48 8.12 12.91
CA ASN A 35 19.18 9.41 13.00
C ASN A 35 18.49 10.47 12.12
N VAL A 36 17.19 10.65 12.36
CA VAL A 36 16.35 11.57 11.58
C VAL A 36 16.69 13.01 11.95
N ASP A 37 17.22 13.73 10.97
CA ASP A 37 17.58 15.13 11.06
C ASP A 37 17.02 15.89 9.84
N PRO A 38 16.38 17.06 10.02
CA PRO A 38 15.76 17.80 8.92
C PRO A 38 16.69 18.13 7.75
N LEU A 39 17.96 18.41 8.01
CA LEU A 39 18.94 18.82 6.99
C LEU A 39 19.43 17.63 6.16
N THR A 40 19.43 16.43 6.72
CA THR A 40 19.98 15.22 6.06
C THR A 40 18.90 14.27 5.55
N LEU A 41 17.69 14.29 6.11
CA LEU A 41 16.65 13.30 5.81
C LEU A 41 16.29 13.28 4.33
N ARG A 42 16.21 14.43 3.67
CA ARG A 42 15.89 14.50 2.24
C ARG A 42 16.91 13.78 1.37
N ALA A 43 18.20 13.95 1.66
CA ALA A 43 19.27 13.26 0.94
C ALA A 43 19.22 11.74 1.19
N LYS A 44 18.91 11.32 2.43
CA LYS A 44 18.69 9.91 2.77
C LYS A 44 17.50 9.31 2.00
N LEU A 45 16.37 10.02 1.91
CA LEU A 45 15.19 9.59 1.14
C LEU A 45 15.45 9.51 -0.38
N GLN A 46 16.32 10.37 -0.91
CA GLN A 46 16.72 10.33 -2.32
C GLN A 46 17.62 9.13 -2.60
N SER A 47 18.65 8.93 -1.78
CA SER A 47 19.62 7.84 -1.94
C SER A 47 19.03 6.46 -1.68
N SER A 48 18.03 6.34 -0.79
CA SER A 48 17.31 5.08 -0.54
C SER A 48 16.35 4.69 -1.68
N GLY A 49 16.04 5.62 -2.60
CA GLY A 49 15.05 5.42 -3.66
C GLY A 49 13.60 5.69 -3.24
N GLN A 50 13.33 6.08 -1.99
CA GLN A 50 11.97 6.38 -1.50
C GLN A 50 11.28 7.48 -2.33
N ILE A 51 12.00 8.55 -2.66
CA ILE A 51 11.45 9.64 -3.49
C ILE A 51 11.13 9.15 -4.91
N LEU A 52 11.95 8.25 -5.45
CA LEU A 52 11.74 7.71 -6.80
C LEU A 52 10.50 6.81 -6.84
N ALA A 53 10.34 5.93 -5.84
CA ALA A 53 9.15 5.09 -5.67
C ALA A 53 7.88 5.95 -5.54
N ALA A 54 7.91 6.99 -4.71
CA ALA A 54 6.78 7.89 -4.51
C ALA A 54 6.36 8.64 -5.79
N LYS A 55 7.31 8.97 -6.66
CA LYS A 55 7.04 9.71 -7.91
C LYS A 55 6.66 8.83 -9.09
N ARG A 56 7.19 7.61 -9.18
CA ARG A 56 7.04 6.75 -10.37
C ARG A 56 6.12 5.55 -10.15
N PHE A 57 6.15 4.96 -8.97
CA PHE A 57 5.40 3.72 -8.69
C PHE A 57 4.04 4.02 -8.08
N TRP A 58 3.99 4.81 -6.99
CA TRP A 58 2.76 5.05 -6.24
C TRP A 58 1.61 5.67 -7.07
N PRO A 59 1.84 6.65 -7.96
CA PRO A 59 0.77 7.27 -8.75
C PRO A 59 0.14 6.31 -9.77
N ILE A 60 0.79 5.19 -10.08
CA ILE A 60 0.28 4.18 -11.02
C ILE A 60 -0.34 3.03 -10.23
N ALA A 61 0.43 2.43 -9.30
CA ALA A 61 0.00 1.24 -8.57
C ALA A 61 -1.18 1.50 -7.64
N SER A 62 -1.18 2.62 -6.91
CA SER A 62 -2.20 2.88 -5.88
C SER A 62 -3.58 3.15 -6.47
N PRO A 63 -3.73 4.00 -7.53
CA PRO A 63 -5.02 4.18 -8.19
C PRO A 63 -5.52 2.91 -8.88
N ALA A 64 -4.64 2.12 -9.51
CA ALA A 64 -5.03 0.85 -10.13
C ALA A 64 -5.65 -0.10 -9.11
N GLN A 65 -5.03 -0.26 -7.92
CA GLN A 65 -5.59 -1.07 -6.84
C GLN A 65 -6.95 -0.55 -6.34
N VAL A 66 -7.13 0.78 -6.21
CA VAL A 66 -8.43 1.36 -5.82
C VAL A 66 -9.49 1.01 -6.85
N LEU A 67 -9.24 1.33 -8.12
CA LEU A 67 -10.21 1.11 -9.19
C LEU A 67 -10.60 -0.37 -9.28
N LEU A 68 -9.61 -1.27 -9.25
CA LEU A 68 -9.87 -2.70 -9.28
C LEU A 68 -10.61 -3.17 -8.03
N SER A 69 -10.32 -2.66 -6.83
CA SER A 69 -11.08 -3.02 -5.63
C SER A 69 -12.54 -2.58 -5.72
N VAL A 70 -12.80 -1.35 -6.20
CA VAL A 70 -14.15 -0.80 -6.35
C VAL A 70 -14.93 -1.53 -7.43
N ILE A 71 -14.29 -1.96 -8.52
CA ILE A 71 -14.91 -2.78 -9.56
C ILE A 71 -15.18 -4.20 -9.06
N ASN A 72 -14.26 -4.79 -8.29
CA ASN A 72 -14.42 -6.16 -7.81
C ASN A 72 -15.52 -6.31 -6.76
N ILE A 73 -15.76 -5.31 -5.91
CA ILE A 73 -16.84 -5.36 -4.89
C ILE A 73 -18.22 -5.71 -5.48
N PRO A 74 -18.78 -4.95 -6.44
CA PRO A 74 -20.07 -5.27 -7.04
C PRO A 74 -20.02 -6.53 -7.91
N LEU A 75 -18.89 -6.83 -8.56
CA LEU A 75 -18.75 -8.08 -9.33
C LEU A 75 -18.76 -9.32 -8.43
N ALA A 76 -18.15 -9.23 -7.25
CA ALA A 76 -18.17 -10.28 -6.23
C ALA A 76 -19.56 -10.42 -5.61
N TRP A 77 -20.23 -9.30 -5.32
CA TRP A 77 -21.58 -9.29 -4.76
C TRP A 77 -22.60 -9.98 -5.67
N ASN A 78 -22.44 -9.84 -6.98
CA ASN A 78 -23.32 -10.47 -7.99
C ASN A 78 -22.84 -11.87 -8.41
N HIS A 79 -21.73 -12.36 -7.88
CA HIS A 79 -21.21 -13.67 -8.25
C HIS A 79 -22.00 -14.79 -7.57
N THR A 80 -22.48 -15.75 -8.35
CA THR A 80 -23.15 -16.94 -7.85
C THR A 80 -22.14 -18.06 -7.62
N GLY A 81 -22.07 -18.61 -6.41
CA GLY A 81 -21.18 -19.74 -6.09
C GLY A 81 -20.38 -19.55 -4.79
N GLY A 82 -19.56 -20.54 -4.44
CA GLY A 82 -18.78 -20.55 -3.20
C GLY A 82 -17.67 -19.49 -3.14
N ALA A 83 -17.20 -19.00 -4.29
CA ALA A 83 -16.13 -18.02 -4.37
C ALA A 83 -16.51 -16.59 -3.94
N HIS A 84 -17.82 -16.24 -3.91
CA HIS A 84 -18.26 -14.85 -3.75
C HIS A 84 -17.78 -14.21 -2.44
N VAL A 85 -17.81 -14.95 -1.33
CA VAL A 85 -17.37 -14.46 -0.01
C VAL A 85 -15.89 -14.08 -0.03
N TYR A 86 -15.06 -14.93 -0.65
CA TYR A 86 -13.62 -14.72 -0.72
C TYR A 86 -13.26 -13.56 -1.67
N LEU A 87 -13.94 -13.46 -2.82
CA LEU A 87 -13.78 -12.33 -3.74
C LEU A 87 -14.14 -11.01 -3.07
N LEU A 88 -15.26 -10.97 -2.34
CA LEU A 88 -15.73 -9.78 -1.65
C LEU A 88 -14.80 -9.41 -0.51
N ALA A 89 -14.40 -10.37 0.33
CA ALA A 89 -13.48 -10.14 1.44
C ALA A 89 -12.13 -9.59 0.96
N GLY A 90 -11.57 -10.17 -0.12
CA GLY A 90 -10.34 -9.69 -0.73
C GLY A 90 -10.46 -8.27 -1.26
N ALA A 91 -11.51 -7.99 -2.05
CA ALA A 91 -11.75 -6.66 -2.62
C ALA A 91 -11.97 -5.58 -1.54
N VAL A 92 -12.75 -5.88 -0.51
CA VAL A 92 -13.00 -4.96 0.62
C VAL A 92 -11.71 -4.71 1.41
N ALA A 93 -10.89 -5.73 1.66
CA ALA A 93 -9.63 -5.56 2.36
C ALA A 93 -8.67 -4.63 1.61
N VAL A 94 -8.55 -4.77 0.28
CA VAL A 94 -7.77 -3.84 -0.55
C VAL A 94 -8.35 -2.43 -0.45
N PHE A 95 -9.67 -2.28 -0.59
CA PHE A 95 -10.33 -0.98 -0.51
C PHE A 95 -10.05 -0.26 0.81
N ILE A 96 -10.23 -0.95 1.96
CA ILE A 96 -9.91 -0.41 3.28
C ILE A 96 -8.45 0.02 3.36
N ASN A 97 -7.53 -0.84 2.90
CA ASN A 97 -6.10 -0.52 2.90
C ASN A 97 -5.80 0.73 2.06
N ARG A 98 -6.47 0.90 0.92
CA ARG A 98 -6.31 2.10 0.09
C ARG A 98 -6.87 3.34 0.78
N VAL A 99 -8.03 3.27 1.42
CA VAL A 99 -8.58 4.37 2.22
C VAL A 99 -7.58 4.80 3.30
N ILE A 100 -6.99 3.87 4.04
CA ILE A 100 -5.95 4.15 5.04
C ILE A 100 -4.70 4.78 4.39
N THR A 101 -4.27 4.24 3.25
CA THR A 101 -3.07 4.72 2.54
C THR A 101 -3.23 6.15 2.03
N PHE A 102 -4.38 6.47 1.42
CA PHE A 102 -4.67 7.80 0.91
C PHE A 102 -5.04 8.83 1.99
N SER A 103 -5.59 8.39 3.12
CA SER A 103 -5.93 9.29 4.24
C SER A 103 -4.73 9.65 5.11
N TYR A 104 -3.80 8.72 5.32
CA TYR A 104 -2.67 8.92 6.24
C TYR A 104 -1.30 8.79 5.58
N PHE A 105 -0.98 7.64 4.98
CA PHE A 105 0.40 7.31 4.60
C PHE A 105 0.97 8.19 3.49
N ILE A 106 0.24 8.35 2.39
CA ILE A 106 0.66 9.18 1.25
C ILE A 106 0.75 10.67 1.66
N PRO A 107 -0.29 11.27 2.29
CA PRO A 107 -0.22 12.67 2.71
C PRO A 107 0.92 12.94 3.69
N VAL A 108 1.14 12.07 4.68
CA VAL A 108 2.23 12.24 5.65
C VAL A 108 3.60 12.10 4.97
N MET A 109 3.78 11.15 4.06
CA MET A 109 5.03 11.02 3.32
C MET A 109 5.32 12.30 2.52
N ILE A 110 4.38 12.73 1.66
CA ILE A 110 4.61 13.82 0.70
C ILE A 110 4.74 15.18 1.40
N ARG A 111 3.86 15.46 2.39
CA ARG A 111 3.77 16.80 3.00
C ARG A 111 4.67 16.97 4.21
N LYS A 112 5.15 15.88 4.82
CA LYS A 112 5.93 15.95 6.06
C LYS A 112 7.30 15.33 5.91
N ILE A 113 7.37 14.05 5.55
CA ILE A 113 8.65 13.31 5.52
C ILE A 113 9.53 13.75 4.34
N MET A 114 8.94 14.01 3.18
CA MET A 114 9.64 14.48 1.97
C MET A 114 9.92 16.00 1.95
N GLN A 115 9.39 16.75 2.93
CA GLN A 115 9.62 18.19 3.10
C GLN A 115 10.14 18.46 4.52
N PRO A 116 11.21 17.77 4.95
CA PRO A 116 11.63 17.76 6.34
C PRO A 116 12.06 19.13 6.87
N GLU A 117 12.49 20.03 5.99
CA GLU A 117 12.98 21.37 6.32
C GLU A 117 11.86 22.27 6.87
N THR A 118 10.59 21.91 6.65
CA THR A 118 9.42 22.65 7.11
C THR A 118 8.96 22.24 8.52
N ILE A 119 9.61 21.25 9.13
CA ILE A 119 9.20 20.64 10.40
C ILE A 119 10.34 20.67 11.40
N GLU A 120 10.03 21.08 12.62
CA GLU A 120 10.96 21.02 13.75
C GLU A 120 11.49 19.59 13.99
N ALA A 121 12.80 19.48 14.26
CA ALA A 121 13.51 18.20 14.32
C ALA A 121 12.87 17.16 15.27
N ALA A 122 12.52 17.56 16.50
CA ALA A 122 11.90 16.67 17.48
C ALA A 122 10.54 16.13 16.99
N ARG A 123 9.75 17.00 16.36
CA ARG A 123 8.46 16.63 15.78
C ARG A 123 8.62 15.71 14.58
N LEU A 124 9.61 15.98 13.73
CA LEU A 124 9.91 15.16 12.55
C LEU A 124 10.30 13.73 12.94
N GLN A 125 11.14 13.56 13.97
CA GLN A 125 11.50 12.25 14.53
C GLN A 125 10.26 11.46 14.98
N GLY A 126 9.34 12.10 15.71
CA GLY A 126 8.09 11.47 16.14
C GLY A 126 7.20 11.06 14.97
N ILE A 127 7.12 11.89 13.92
CA ILE A 127 6.37 11.59 12.70
C ILE A 127 6.97 10.39 11.97
N VAL A 128 8.28 10.38 11.74
CA VAL A 128 8.96 9.28 11.05
C VAL A 128 8.79 7.99 11.83
N LYS A 129 9.07 7.99 13.13
CA LYS A 129 8.92 6.81 14.00
C LYS A 129 7.50 6.24 13.96
N LYS A 130 6.48 7.11 14.04
CA LYS A 130 5.08 6.67 13.96
C LYS A 130 4.75 6.10 12.59
N TRP A 131 5.19 6.77 11.53
CA TRP A 131 4.89 6.35 10.16
C TRP A 131 5.55 5.00 9.83
N THR A 132 6.82 4.80 10.18
CA THR A 132 7.53 3.54 9.93
C THR A 132 6.98 2.41 10.80
N ALA A 133 6.63 2.66 12.06
CA ALA A 133 6.01 1.64 12.93
C ALA A 133 4.62 1.19 12.44
N LEU A 134 3.82 2.09 11.86
CA LEU A 134 2.48 1.76 11.36
C LEU A 134 2.50 1.17 9.94
N SER A 135 3.52 1.47 9.14
CA SER A 135 3.59 1.07 7.73
C SER A 135 3.45 -0.45 7.50
N PRO A 136 4.06 -1.35 8.31
CA PRO A 136 3.88 -2.79 8.19
C PRO A 136 2.43 -3.26 8.33
N LEU A 137 1.57 -2.54 9.05
CA LEU A 137 0.15 -2.91 9.20
C LEU A 137 -0.59 -2.88 7.86
N ARG A 138 -0.12 -2.10 6.88
CA ARG A 138 -0.68 -2.11 5.52
C ARG A 138 -0.47 -3.44 4.82
N LEU A 139 0.65 -4.13 5.09
CA LEU A 139 0.94 -5.44 4.50
C LEU A 139 0.02 -6.52 5.04
N VAL A 140 -0.53 -6.37 6.25
CA VAL A 140 -1.51 -7.33 6.80
C VAL A 140 -2.76 -7.36 5.94
N PHE A 141 -3.27 -6.20 5.51
CA PHE A 141 -4.42 -6.13 4.61
C PHE A 141 -4.09 -6.66 3.21
N GLU A 142 -2.91 -6.37 2.67
CA GLU A 142 -2.48 -6.90 1.37
C GLU A 142 -2.33 -8.42 1.41
N LEU A 143 -1.71 -8.98 2.46
CA LEU A 143 -1.56 -10.42 2.64
C LEU A 143 -2.92 -11.11 2.79
N PHE A 144 -3.80 -10.55 3.62
CA PHE A 144 -5.15 -11.07 3.78
C PHE A 144 -5.91 -11.06 2.44
N ALA A 145 -5.87 -9.94 1.71
CA ALA A 145 -6.50 -9.83 0.40
C ALA A 145 -5.91 -10.84 -0.60
N TRP A 146 -4.59 -11.01 -0.60
CA TRP A 146 -3.90 -11.97 -1.45
C TRP A 146 -4.38 -13.40 -1.20
N ILE A 147 -4.45 -13.82 0.07
CA ILE A 147 -4.93 -15.15 0.45
C ILE A 147 -6.39 -15.32 0.01
N MET A 148 -7.26 -14.35 0.30
CA MET A 148 -8.68 -14.42 -0.09
C MET A 148 -8.87 -14.53 -1.59
N LEU A 149 -8.09 -13.78 -2.39
CA LEU A 149 -8.18 -13.83 -3.84
C LEU A 149 -7.64 -15.15 -4.41
N VAL A 150 -6.56 -15.71 -3.86
CA VAL A 150 -6.06 -17.03 -4.24
C VAL A 150 -7.09 -18.12 -3.89
N VAL A 151 -7.66 -18.07 -2.68
CA VAL A 151 -8.73 -18.99 -2.26
C VAL A 151 -9.95 -18.87 -3.16
N ALA A 152 -10.36 -17.65 -3.51
CA ALA A 152 -11.46 -17.43 -4.45
C ALA A 152 -11.23 -18.15 -5.78
N LEU A 153 -10.04 -18.02 -6.37
CA LEU A 153 -9.70 -18.68 -7.64
C LEU A 153 -9.73 -20.21 -7.57
N MET A 154 -9.55 -20.81 -6.39
CA MET A 154 -9.69 -22.25 -6.18
C MET A 154 -11.15 -22.72 -6.06
N HIS A 155 -12.10 -21.79 -5.90
CA HIS A 155 -13.54 -22.06 -5.71
C HIS A 155 -14.41 -21.50 -6.83
N ILE A 156 -13.80 -20.96 -7.90
CA ILE A 156 -14.46 -20.43 -9.09
C ILE A 156 -14.78 -21.56 -10.08
#